data_AF-A0A0E3B8W7-F1
#
_entry.id   AF-A0A0E3B8W7-F1
#
_cell.length_a   1.000
_cell.length_b   1.000
_cell.length_c   1.000
_cell.angle_alpha   90.00
_cell.angle_beta   90.00
_cell.angle_gamma   90.00
#
_symmetry.space_group_name_H-M   'P 1'
#
loop_
_entity.id
_entity.type
_entity.pdbx_description
1 polymer ?
#
loop_
_entity_poly.entity_id
_entity_poly.type
_entity_poly.pdbx_seq_one_letter_code
_entity_poly.pdbx_strand_id
1 'polypeptide(L)'
;MREETNPVQLITEEEFVELLDSHGLRSEKVKEACRLVFVKGESRRAAAIACGVDYATLHRSVRRLQGLCPTCGQPLPQGQEEHE
;
A
#
# COMPACT_ATOMS: atom_id res chain seq x y z
N MET A 1 -19.02 2.09 15.75
CA MET A 1 -18.28 1.45 14.65
C MET A 1 -16.98 2.22 14.52
N ARG A 2 -15.81 1.59 14.70
CA ARG A 2 -14.53 2.29 14.56
C ARG A 2 -14.26 2.44 13.07
N GLU A 3 -14.26 3.67 12.56
CA GLU A 3 -13.74 4.00 11.24
C GLU A 3 -12.30 3.49 11.17
N GLU A 4 -12.07 2.42 10.39
CA GLU A 4 -10.73 2.02 9.96
C GLU A 4 -10.25 3.12 9.01
N THR A 5 -9.59 4.13 9.57
CA THR A 5 -8.78 5.10 8.81
C THR A 5 -7.85 4.30 7.92
N ASN A 6 -8.11 4.30 6.60
CA ASN A 6 -7.28 3.59 5.65
C ASN A 6 -5.90 4.26 5.65
N PRO A 7 -4.86 3.65 6.23
CA PRO A 7 -3.65 4.37 6.59
C PRO A 7 -2.65 4.37 5.42
N VAL A 8 -3.16 4.43 4.18
CA VAL A 8 -2.36 4.38 2.95
C VAL A 8 -2.59 5.64 2.12
N GLN A 9 -1.51 6.36 1.81
CA GLN A 9 -1.58 7.58 1.04
C GLN A 9 -2.02 7.22 -0.37
N LEU A 10 -3.04 7.92 -0.86
CA LEU A 10 -3.50 7.72 -2.23
C LEU A 10 -2.46 8.32 -3.17
N ILE A 11 -2.02 7.51 -4.11
CA ILE A 11 -1.08 7.88 -5.16
C ILE A 11 -1.76 7.69 -6.50
N THR A 12 -1.24 8.38 -7.51
CA THR A 12 -1.68 8.22 -8.89
C THR A 12 -1.28 6.84 -9.43
N GLU A 13 -1.90 6.45 -10.55
CA GLU A 13 -1.58 5.20 -11.24
C GLU A 13 -0.10 5.18 -11.70
N GLU A 14 0.42 6.34 -12.12
CA GLU A 14 1.79 6.50 -12.60
C GLU A 14 2.79 6.29 -11.45
N GLU A 15 2.59 6.97 -10.33
CA GLU A 15 3.39 6.79 -9.11
C GLU A 15 3.33 5.34 -8.61
N PHE A 16 2.16 4.68 -8.71
CA PHE A 16 2.02 3.29 -8.31
C PHE A 16 2.85 2.34 -9.18
N VAL A 17 2.95 2.58 -10.48
CA VAL A 17 3.78 1.76 -11.39
C VAL A 17 5.26 1.89 -11.04
N GLU A 18 5.76 3.10 -10.82
CA GLU A 18 7.15 3.32 -10.38
C GLU A 18 7.45 2.62 -9.05
N LEU A 19 6.47 2.62 -8.14
CA LEU A 19 6.56 1.95 -6.85
C LEU A 19 6.58 0.42 -6.98
N LEU A 20 5.83 -0.14 -7.94
CA LEU A 20 5.87 -1.57 -8.23
C LEU A 20 7.23 -2.00 -8.81
N ASP A 21 7.78 -1.20 -9.72
CA ASP A 21 9.06 -1.48 -10.38
C ASP A 21 10.24 -1.46 -9.39
N SER A 22 10.24 -0.51 -8.46
CA SER A 22 11.28 -0.42 -7.42
C SER A 22 11.25 -1.57 -6.42
N HIS A 23 10.07 -2.13 -6.11
CA HIS A 23 9.93 -3.19 -5.10
C HIS A 23 9.84 -4.62 -5.66
N GLY A 24 9.68 -4.80 -6.97
CA GLY A 24 9.80 -6.10 -7.65
C GLY A 24 8.67 -7.10 -7.35
N LEU A 25 7.43 -6.62 -7.18
CA LEU A 25 6.26 -7.49 -6.98
C LEU A 25 5.97 -8.30 -8.24
N ARG A 26 5.95 -9.64 -8.11
CA ARG A 26 5.75 -10.56 -9.26
C ARG A 26 4.33 -11.08 -9.43
N SER A 27 3.48 -10.99 -8.41
CA SER A 27 2.13 -11.56 -8.45
C SER A 27 1.13 -10.51 -8.93
N GLU A 28 0.52 -10.74 -10.10
CA GLU A 28 -0.50 -9.86 -10.68
C GLU A 28 -1.70 -9.64 -9.75
N LYS A 29 -2.15 -10.68 -9.04
CA LYS A 29 -3.25 -10.56 -8.06
C LYS A 29 -2.89 -9.63 -6.89
N VAL A 30 -1.63 -9.67 -6.45
CA VAL A 30 -1.16 -8.80 -5.37
C VAL A 30 -0.97 -7.37 -5.87
N LYS A 31 -0.50 -7.18 -7.10
CA LYS A 31 -0.42 -5.85 -7.73
C LYS A 31 -1.80 -5.21 -7.80
N GLU A 32 -2.80 -5.92 -8.32
CA GLU A 32 -4.17 -5.39 -8.41
C GLU A 32 -4.75 -5.11 -7.01
N ALA A 33 -4.51 -5.97 -6.03
CA ALA A 33 -4.94 -5.72 -4.66
C ALA A 33 -4.25 -4.47 -4.06
N CYS A 34 -2.96 -4.28 -4.30
CA CYS A 34 -2.25 -3.06 -3.89
C CYS A 34 -2.79 -1.83 -4.64
N ARG A 35 -3.11 -1.94 -5.93
CA ARG A 35 -3.71 -0.85 -6.71
C ARG A 35 -5.05 -0.40 -6.13
N LEU A 36 -5.91 -1.33 -5.74
CA LEU A 36 -7.17 -0.99 -5.07
C LEU A 36 -6.93 -0.18 -3.79
N VAL A 37 -5.87 -0.50 -3.03
CA VAL A 37 -5.53 0.19 -1.79
C VAL A 37 -4.89 1.56 -2.04
N PHE A 38 -3.88 1.63 -2.91
CA PHE A 38 -3.07 2.84 -3.13
C PHE A 38 -3.69 3.83 -4.13
N VAL A 39 -4.45 3.37 -5.11
CA VAL A 39 -5.04 4.23 -6.15
C VAL A 39 -6.53 4.47 -5.90
N LYS A 40 -7.29 3.41 -5.57
CA LYS A 40 -8.75 3.52 -5.35
C LYS A 40 -9.14 3.80 -3.90
N GLY A 41 -8.20 3.72 -2.96
CA GLY A 41 -8.46 3.95 -1.54
C GLY A 41 -9.33 2.90 -0.87
N GLU A 42 -9.42 1.70 -1.44
CA GLU A 42 -10.09 0.56 -0.83
C GLU A 42 -9.39 0.12 0.44
N SER A 43 -10.16 -0.35 1.42
CA SER A 43 -9.56 -0.96 2.60
C SER A 43 -8.74 -2.20 2.19
N ARG A 44 -7.65 -2.47 2.90
CA ARG A 44 -6.85 -3.70 2.69
C ARG A 44 -7.71 -4.96 2.72
N ARG A 45 -8.72 -5.00 3.59
CA ARG A 45 -9.63 -6.14 3.69
C ARG A 45 -10.50 -6.28 2.44
N ALA A 46 -11.09 -5.19 1.95
CA ALA A 46 -11.90 -5.19 0.74
C ALA A 46 -11.06 -5.60 -0.49
N ALA A 47 -9.86 -5.01 -0.64
CA ALA A 47 -8.95 -5.34 -1.73
C ALA A 47 -8.48 -6.81 -1.70
N ALA A 48 -8.19 -7.36 -0.51
CA ALA A 48 -7.83 -8.77 -0.35
C ALA A 48 -8.94 -9.71 -0.83
N ILE A 49 -10.18 -9.42 -0.45
CA ILE A 49 -11.36 -10.19 -0.85
C ILE A 49 -11.60 -10.06 -2.36
N ALA A 50 -11.56 -8.84 -2.90
CA ALA A 50 -11.81 -8.57 -4.31
C ALA A 50 -10.83 -9.29 -5.24
N CYS A 51 -9.54 -9.34 -4.87
CA CYS A 51 -8.50 -9.98 -5.68
C CYS A 51 -8.25 -11.45 -5.32
N GLY A 52 -8.94 -11.99 -4.30
CA GLY A 52 -8.75 -13.35 -3.81
C GLY A 52 -7.33 -13.61 -3.30
N VAL A 53 -6.73 -12.63 -2.63
CA VAL A 53 -5.40 -12.75 -2.01
C VAL A 53 -5.53 -12.81 -0.49
N ASP A 54 -4.62 -13.56 0.13
CA ASP A 54 -4.56 -13.63 1.59
C ASP A 54 -4.25 -12.25 2.21
N TYR A 55 -4.97 -11.91 3.28
CA TYR A 55 -4.84 -10.60 3.94
C TYR A 55 -3.43 -10.36 4.46
N ALA A 56 -2.76 -11.37 5.04
CA ALA A 56 -1.41 -11.21 5.56
C ALA A 56 -0.39 -11.01 4.42
N THR A 57 -0.64 -11.60 3.26
CA THR A 57 0.14 -11.35 2.04
C THR A 57 -0.02 -9.92 1.56
N LEU A 58 -1.26 -9.43 1.41
CA LEU A 58 -1.51 -8.04 1.03
C LEU A 58 -0.95 -7.06 2.06
N HIS A 59 -1.13 -7.33 3.36
CA HIS A 59 -0.63 -6.48 4.43
C HIS A 59 0.89 -6.28 4.35
N ARG A 60 1.65 -7.36 4.16
CA ARG A 60 3.12 -7.29 4.00
C ARG A 60 3.52 -6.56 2.72
N SER A 61 2.81 -6.78 1.62
CA SER A 61 3.07 -6.08 0.35
C SER A 61 2.81 -4.58 0.47
N VAL A 62 1.70 -4.18 1.08
CA VAL A 62 1.40 -2.76 1.34
C VAL A 62 2.47 -2.14 2.24
N ARG A 63 2.88 -2.81 3.32
CA ARG A 63 3.95 -2.31 4.20
C ARG A 63 5.29 -2.15 3.47
N ARG A 64 5.63 -3.08 2.59
CA ARG A 64 6.84 -3.01 1.76
C ARG A 64 6.80 -1.80 0.83
N LEU A 65 5.66 -1.57 0.20
CA LEU A 65 5.41 -0.44 -0.71
C LEU A 65 5.35 0.90 0.01
N GLN A 66 4.88 0.94 1.25
CA GLN A 66 4.91 2.16 2.08
C GLN A 66 6.34 2.57 2.49
N GLY A 67 7.33 1.70 2.30
CA GLY A 67 8.69 1.94 2.76
C GLY A 67 8.83 1.91 4.28
N LEU A 68 10.09 1.92 4.73
CA LEU A 68 10.47 2.03 6.14
C LEU A 68 11.23 3.34 6.32
N CYS A 69 11.02 4.00 7.46
CA CYS A 69 11.79 5.16 7.87
C CYS A 69 13.27 4.75 8.00
N PRO A 70 14.21 5.47 7.35
CA PRO A 70 15.63 5.14 7.40
C PRO A 70 16.24 5.32 8.79
N THR A 71 15.61 6.10 9.67
CA THR A 71 16.12 6.43 11.00
C THR A 71 15.72 5.41 12.07
N CYS A 72 14.47 4.96 12.06
CA CYS A 72 13.93 4.09 13.11
C CYS A 72 13.46 2.72 12.61
N GLY A 73 13.50 2.45 11.30
CA GLY A 73 13.04 1.20 10.70
C GLY A 73 11.54 0.95 10.83
N GLN A 74 10.77 1.92 11.35
CA GLN A 74 9.32 1.84 11.41
C GLN A 74 8.70 2.15 10.05
N PRO A 75 7.54 1.57 9.71
CA PRO A 75 6.83 1.94 8.48
C PRO A 75 6.54 3.44 8.45
N LEU A 76 6.79 4.09 7.31
CA LEU A 76 6.53 5.52 7.19
C LEU A 76 5.04 5.82 7.47
N PRO A 77 4.72 6.68 8.45
CA PRO A 77 3.37 7.20 8.61
C PRO A 77 3.03 8.11 7.41
N GLN A 78 1.76 8.15 7.03
CA GLN A 78 1.33 8.98 5.90
C GLN A 78 1.53 10.47 6.16
N GLY A 79 1.92 11.21 5.13
CA GLY A 79 1.70 12.65 5.05
C GLY A 79 2.67 13.52 5.85
N GLN A 80 3.95 13.16 5.95
CA GLN A 80 4.96 14.20 6.16
C GLN A 80 5.29 14.79 4.79
N GLU A 81 4.49 15.78 4.38
CA GLU A 81 5.05 16.88 3.61
C GLU A 81 6.34 17.30 4.31
N GLU A 82 7.42 17.33 3.54
CA GLU A 82 8.71 17.85 3.94
C GLU A 82 8.47 19.28 4.46
N HIS A 83 8.43 19.46 5.78
CA HIS A 83 8.37 20.79 6.38
C HIS A 83 9.80 21.31 6.37
N GLU A 84 10.14 22.05 5.31
CA GLU A 84 11.33 22.92 5.26
C GLU A 84 11.19 24.08 6.27
#